data_AF-A0AA86GHZ2-F1
#
_entry.id   AF-A0AA86GHZ2-F1
#
_cell.length_a   1.000
_cell.length_b   1.000
_cell.length_c   1.000
_cell.angle_alpha   90.00
_cell.angle_beta   90.00
_cell.angle_gamma   90.00
#
_symmetry.space_group_name_H-M   'P 1'
#
loop_
_entity.id
_entity.type
_entity.pdbx_description
1 polymer ?
#
loop_
_entity_poly.entity_id
_entity_poly.type
_entity_poly.pdbx_seq_one_letter_code
_entity_poly.pdbx_strand_id
1 'polypeptide(L)'
;MTKQTVISARVDEAMLDDLDRIAAFHDRSRAWVIARLLQQAVAHELEYVELVEPALEDVAAGRLIPHEEVMADIKARLAARKAA
;
A
#
# COMPACT_ATOMS: atom_id res chain seq x y z
N MET A 1 -0.21 13.04 23.61
CA MET A 1 -1.41 12.22 23.32
C MET A 1 -1.91 12.57 21.93
N THR A 2 -1.97 11.62 21.02
CA THR A 2 -2.52 11.84 19.68
C THR A 2 -4.05 11.91 19.78
N LYS A 3 -4.66 12.96 19.25
CA LYS A 3 -6.11 13.13 19.26
C LYS A 3 -6.74 12.11 18.30
N GLN A 4 -7.66 11.29 18.80
CA GLN A 4 -8.46 10.39 17.96
C GLN A 4 -9.66 11.16 17.39
N THR A 5 -9.91 10.96 16.10
CA THR A 5 -11.06 11.53 15.39
C THR A 5 -11.98 10.40 14.96
N VAL A 6 -13.29 10.61 15.08
CA VAL A 6 -14.30 9.61 14.68
C VAL A 6 -14.63 9.80 13.20
N ILE A 7 -14.68 8.68 12.48
CA ILE A 7 -15.12 8.61 11.09
C ILE A 7 -16.35 7.72 11.04
N SER A 8 -17.41 8.17 10.37
CA SER A 8 -18.62 7.39 10.13
C SER A 8 -18.63 6.89 8.70
N ALA A 9 -18.77 5.57 8.52
CA ALA A 9 -18.85 4.92 7.22
C ALA A 9 -20.12 4.08 7.13
N ARG A 10 -20.66 3.94 5.92
CA ARG A 10 -21.74 2.97 5.63
C ARG A 10 -21.11 1.62 5.35
N VAL A 11 -21.65 0.58 5.97
CA VAL A 11 -21.29 -0.82 5.73
C VAL A 11 -22.58 -1.59 5.49
N ASP A 12 -22.53 -2.61 4.65
CA ASP A 12 -23.64 -3.53 4.49
C ASP A 12 -23.68 -4.56 5.64
N GLU A 13 -24.77 -5.33 5.71
CA GLU A 13 -25.00 -6.33 6.76
C GLU A 13 -23.96 -7.45 6.73
N ALA A 14 -23.59 -7.92 5.53
CA ALA A 14 -22.59 -8.98 5.36
C ALA A 14 -21.22 -8.55 5.90
N MET A 15 -20.79 -7.32 5.60
CA MET A 15 -19.54 -6.77 6.12
C MET A 15 -19.60 -6.59 7.64
N LEU A 16 -20.75 -6.23 8.19
CA LEU A 16 -20.92 -6.11 9.64
C LEU A 16 -20.76 -7.47 10.35
N ASP A 17 -21.35 -8.53 9.81
CA ASP A 17 -21.24 -9.90 10.32
C ASP A 17 -19.79 -10.41 10.27
N ASP A 18 -19.07 -10.14 9.18
CA ASP A 18 -17.66 -10.48 9.05
C ASP A 18 -16.80 -9.73 10.09
N LEU A 19 -17.06 -8.44 10.29
CA LEU A 19 -16.38 -7.64 11.32
C LEU A 19 -16.66 -8.17 12.73
N ASP A 20 -17.88 -8.63 12.99
CA ASP A 20 -18.26 -9.25 14.26
C ASP A 20 -17.49 -10.53 14.53
N ARG A 21 -17.40 -11.40 13.53
CA ARG A 21 -16.64 -12.65 13.63
C ARG A 21 -15.16 -12.39 13.91
N ILE A 22 -14.56 -11.42 13.22
CA ILE A 22 -13.15 -11.03 13.42
C ILE A 22 -12.95 -10.43 14.81
N ALA A 23 -13.85 -9.54 15.24
CA ALA A 23 -13.81 -8.92 16.57
C ALA A 23 -13.88 -9.98 17.69
N ALA A 24 -14.81 -10.93 17.57
CA ALA A 24 -14.96 -12.04 18.52
C ALA A 24 -13.72 -12.94 18.56
N PHE A 25 -13.15 -13.28 17.40
CA PHE A 25 -11.92 -14.09 17.33
C PHE A 25 -10.73 -13.43 18.02
N HIS A 26 -10.62 -12.10 17.92
CA HIS A 26 -9.52 -11.34 18.53
C HIS A 26 -9.78 -10.90 19.98
N ASP A 27 -10.98 -11.12 20.53
CA ASP A 27 -11.44 -10.57 21.81
C ASP A 27 -11.25 -9.03 21.87
N ARG A 28 -11.70 -8.35 20.80
CA ARG A 28 -11.56 -6.90 20.62
C ARG A 28 -12.86 -6.29 20.09
N SER A 29 -12.96 -4.95 20.18
CA SER A 29 -14.10 -4.23 19.60
C SER A 29 -14.00 -4.13 18.08
N ARG A 30 -15.16 -4.00 17.41
CA ARG A 30 -15.22 -3.69 15.97
C ARG A 30 -14.39 -2.45 15.61
N ALA A 31 -14.47 -1.41 16.44
CA ALA A 31 -13.71 -0.18 16.23
C ALA A 31 -12.18 -0.43 16.24
N TRP A 32 -11.69 -1.32 17.11
CA TRP A 32 -10.28 -1.72 17.10
C TRP A 32 -9.91 -2.46 15.81
N VAL A 33 -10.76 -3.39 15.36
CA VAL A 33 -10.54 -4.12 14.10
C VAL A 33 -10.49 -3.17 12.92
N ILE A 34 -11.49 -2.27 12.80
CA ILE A 34 -11.57 -1.28 11.73
C ILE A 34 -10.35 -0.36 11.74
N ALA A 35 -9.95 0.16 12.91
CA ALA A 35 -8.79 1.03 13.01
C ALA A 35 -7.50 0.33 12.55
N ARG A 36 -7.30 -0.94 12.96
CA ARG A 36 -6.15 -1.74 12.54
C ARG A 36 -6.13 -1.96 11.03
N LEU A 37 -7.26 -2.42 10.45
CA LEU A 37 -7.36 -2.69 9.02
C LEU A 37 -7.17 -1.40 8.20
N LEU A 38 -7.77 -0.30 8.65
CA LEU A 38 -7.63 1.00 8.00
C LEU A 38 -6.19 1.49 8.03
N GLN A 39 -5.47 1.31 9.14
CA GLN A 39 -4.06 1.69 9.22
C GLN A 39 -3.20 0.92 8.21
N GLN A 40 -3.46 -0.38 8.04
CA GLN A 40 -2.76 -1.19 7.04
C GLN A 40 -3.11 -0.77 5.61
N ALA A 41 -4.39 -0.51 5.34
CA ALA A 41 -4.84 -0.04 4.03
C ALA A 41 -4.24 1.32 3.68
N VAL A 42 -4.27 2.30 4.59
CA VAL A 42 -3.70 3.64 4.36
C VAL A 42 -2.20 3.57 4.11
N ALA A 43 -1.46 2.74 4.84
CA ALA A 43 -0.02 2.58 4.60
C ALA A 43 0.26 2.06 3.19
N HIS A 44 -0.50 1.06 2.73
CA HIS A 44 -0.37 0.50 1.39
C HIS A 44 -0.77 1.50 0.29
N GLU A 45 -1.89 2.21 0.45
CA GLU A 45 -2.32 3.24 -0.50
C GLU A 45 -1.32 4.40 -0.58
N LEU A 46 -0.74 4.79 0.55
CA LEU A 46 0.25 5.85 0.58
C LEU A 46 1.54 5.42 -0.14
N GLU A 47 2.03 4.19 0.07
CA GLU A 47 3.17 3.64 -0.66
C GLU A 47 2.93 3.68 -2.18
N TYR A 48 1.71 3.32 -2.62
CA TYR A 48 1.34 3.39 -4.03
C TYR A 48 1.32 4.83 -4.56
N VAL A 49 0.73 5.77 -3.82
CA VAL A 49 0.70 7.19 -4.20
C VAL A 49 2.11 7.77 -4.28
N GLU A 50 2.94 7.52 -3.27
CA GLU A 50 4.33 8.00 -3.20
C GLU A 50 5.20 7.41 -4.32
N LEU A 51 4.90 6.19 -4.79
CA LEU A 51 5.57 5.61 -5.96
C LEU A 51 5.10 6.23 -7.28
N VAL A 52 3.79 6.45 -7.43
CA VAL A 52 3.18 6.81 -8.71
C VAL A 52 3.25 8.30 -8.99
N GLU A 53 3.04 9.16 -7.99
CA GLU A 53 3.00 10.60 -8.18
C GLU A 53 4.31 11.16 -8.81
N PRO A 54 5.52 10.84 -8.30
CA PRO A 54 6.76 11.26 -8.94
C PRO A 54 6.97 10.64 -10.33
N ALA A 55 6.54 9.39 -10.52
CA ALA A 55 6.64 8.71 -11.81
C ALA A 55 5.79 9.42 -12.88
N LEU A 56 4.60 9.90 -12.53
CA LEU A 56 3.77 10.69 -13.43
C LEU A 56 4.43 12.03 -13.78
N GLU A 57 5.13 12.67 -12.85
CA GLU A 57 5.92 13.87 -13.13
C GLU A 57 7.09 13.59 -14.07
N ASP A 58 7.78 12.46 -13.89
CA ASP A 58 8.86 12.03 -14.79
C ASP A 58 8.35 11.78 -16.21
N VAL A 59 7.18 11.16 -16.35
CA VAL A 59 6.51 10.99 -17.65
C VAL A 59 6.21 12.36 -18.27
N ALA A 60 5.58 13.27 -17.52
CA ALA A 60 5.21 14.59 -18.02
C ALA A 60 6.44 15.44 -18.41
N ALA A 61 7.55 15.29 -17.70
CA ALA A 61 8.80 15.98 -17.97
C ALA A 61 9.70 15.27 -19.01
N GLY A 62 9.30 14.10 -19.51
CA GLY A 62 10.08 13.32 -20.47
C GLY A 62 11.37 12.72 -19.88
N ARG A 63 11.43 12.48 -18.57
CA ARG A 63 12.59 11.92 -17.85
C ARG A 63 12.60 10.38 -17.83
N LEU A 64 12.02 9.75 -18.84
CA LEU A 64 11.95 8.28 -18.93
C LEU A 64 13.22 7.69 -19.53
N ILE A 65 13.57 6.48 -19.08
CA ILE A 65 14.69 5.70 -19.63
C ILE A 65 14.14 4.73 -20.68
N PRO A 66 14.76 4.61 -21.86
CA PRO A 66 14.37 3.62 -22.85
C PRO A 66 14.47 2.18 -22.33
N HIS A 67 13.57 1.31 -22.78
CA HIS A 67 13.46 -0.06 -22.28
C HIS A 67 14.75 -0.87 -22.51
N GLU A 68 15.40 -0.70 -23.66
CA GLU A 68 16.64 -1.37 -24.01
C GLU A 68 17.80 -1.04 -23.06
N GLU A 69 17.86 0.20 -22.56
CA GLU A 69 18.89 0.64 -21.62
C GLU A 69 18.68 0.01 -20.25
N VAL A 70 17.43 -0.03 -19.77
CA VAL A 70 17.06 -0.72 -18.51
C VAL A 70 17.42 -2.20 -18.56
N MET A 71 17.11 -2.88 -19.66
CA MET A 71 17.42 -4.31 -19.82
C MET A 71 18.91 -4.59 -19.91
N ALA A 72 19.69 -3.69 -20.52
CA ALA A 72 21.14 -3.79 -20.57
C ALA A 72 21.75 -3.67 -19.17
N ASP A 73 21.30 -2.71 -18.35
CA ASP A 73 21.76 -2.52 -16.96
C ASP A 73 21.43 -3.74 -16.09
N ILE A 74 20.19 -4.26 -16.15
CA ILE A 74 19.81 -5.48 -15.41
C ILE A 74 20.72 -6.65 -15.77
N LYS A 75 20.97 -6.88 -17.07
CA LYS A 75 21.83 -7.97 -17.53
C LYS A 75 23.27 -7.81 -17.02
N ALA A 76 23.79 -6.59 -17.02
CA ALA A 76 25.13 -6.30 -16.51
C ALA A 76 25.24 -6.60 -15.00
N ARG A 77 24.26 -6.16 -14.20
CA ARG A 77 24.21 -6.45 -12.75
C ARG A 77 24.15 -7.93 -12.44
N LEU A 78 23.36 -8.70 -13.21
CA LEU A 78 23.28 -10.15 -13.07
C LEU A 78 24.59 -10.85 -13.41
N ALA A 79 25.28 -10.43 -14.48
CA ALA A 79 26.57 -10.97 -14.86
C ALA A 79 27.64 -10.71 -13.80
N ALA A 80 27.68 -9.49 -13.25
CA ALA A 80 28.61 -9.11 -12.18
C ALA A 80 28.41 -9.97 -10.92
N ARG A 81 27.15 -10.23 -10.51
CA ARG A 81 26.85 -11.07 -9.35
C ARG A 81 27.26 -12.53 -9.54
N LYS A 82 27.26 -13.05 -10.77
CA LYS A 82 27.69 -14.41 -11.08
C LYS A 82 29.22 -14.57 -11.09
N ALA A 83 29.94 -13.47 -11.29
CA ALA A 83 31.40 -13.44 -11.35
C ALA A 83 32.07 -13.18 -9.98
N ALA A 84 31.29 -12.84 -8.95
CA ALA A 84 31.71 -12.68 -7.56
C ALA A 84 31.46 -13.96 -6.76
#